data_AF-A7HC14-F1
#
_entry.id   AF-A7HC14-F1
#
_cell.length_a   1.000
_cell.length_b   1.000
_cell.length_c   1.000
_cell.angle_alpha   90.00
_cell.angle_beta   90.00
_cell.angle_gamma   90.00
#
_symmetry.space_group_name_H-M   'P 1'
#
loop_
_entity.id
_entity.type
_entity.pdbx_description
1 polymer ?
#
loop_
_entity_poly.entity_id
_entity_poly.type
_entity_poly.pdbx_seq_one_letter_code
_entity_poly.pdbx_strand_id
1 'polypeptide(L)'
;MDRRAELKRAARETRPEAGVYQIRNVRSGRILVESTLNLKTLNGRRMELARGWHRNAQLRADVSALGPEAFVVEILEVLPEKDEGVVFPRDAVRQLEKAWLERLQPYGDRGYNDRPGPDAPPAESRSVTNGGSSSPA
;
A
#
# COMPACT_ATOMS: atom_id res chain seq x y z
N MET A 1 20.23 -33.27 12.82
CA MET A 1 19.25 -32.16 12.74
C MET A 1 19.94 -30.98 12.08
N ASP A 2 19.56 -30.70 10.83
CA ASP A 2 20.30 -29.81 9.93
C ASP A 2 19.93 -28.34 10.17
N ARG A 3 20.73 -27.67 11.00
CA ARG A 3 20.53 -26.26 11.39
C ARG A 3 20.45 -25.31 10.18
N ARG A 4 21.07 -25.68 9.05
CA ARG A 4 20.97 -24.96 7.77
C ARG A 4 19.58 -25.07 7.12
N ALA A 5 18.91 -26.22 7.25
CA ALA A 5 17.59 -26.43 6.67
C ALA A 5 16.49 -25.67 7.45
N GLU A 6 16.59 -25.60 8.77
CA GLU A 6 15.70 -24.79 9.61
C GLU A 6 15.88 -23.29 9.36
N LEU A 7 17.12 -22.80 9.28
CA LEU A 7 17.40 -21.39 8.93
C LEU A 7 16.84 -21.02 7.55
N LYS A 8 16.90 -21.93 6.57
CA LYS A 8 16.38 -21.71 5.21
C LYS A 8 14.85 -21.72 5.15
N ARG A 9 14.19 -22.50 6.01
CA ARG A 9 12.72 -22.49 6.16
C ARG A 9 12.23 -21.23 6.89
N ALA A 10 12.86 -20.86 8.00
CA ALA A 10 12.55 -19.62 8.72
C ALA A 10 12.73 -18.39 7.83
N ALA A 11 13.79 -18.35 7.02
CA ALA A 11 14.05 -17.29 6.05
C ALA A 11 13.10 -17.29 4.84
N ARG A 12 12.41 -18.39 4.54
CA ARG A 12 11.33 -18.45 3.54
C ARG A 12 10.02 -17.91 4.12
N GLU A 13 9.71 -18.20 5.38
CA GLU A 13 8.50 -17.68 6.07
C GLU A 13 8.56 -16.16 6.33
N THR A 14 9.75 -15.57 6.33
CA THR A 14 9.96 -14.13 6.57
C THR A 14 10.15 -13.28 5.31
N ARG A 15 10.11 -13.85 4.09
CA ARG A 15 10.30 -13.02 2.89
C ARG A 15 9.12 -12.04 2.75
N PRO A 16 9.38 -10.73 2.66
CA PRO A 16 8.32 -9.75 2.48
C PRO A 16 7.81 -9.84 1.04
N GLU A 17 6.53 -10.14 0.85
CA GLU A 17 5.92 -10.10 -0.48
C GLU A 17 5.67 -8.65 -0.88
N ALA A 18 6.07 -8.25 -2.08
CA ALA A 18 5.78 -6.93 -2.60
C ALA A 18 4.56 -6.96 -3.52
N GLY A 19 3.81 -5.87 -3.62
CA GLY A 19 2.63 -5.84 -4.48
C GLY A 19 1.86 -4.53 -4.45
N VAL A 20 0.77 -4.51 -5.20
CA VAL A 20 -0.20 -3.42 -5.28
C VAL A 20 -1.48 -3.84 -4.57
N TYR A 21 -2.04 -2.93 -3.80
CA TYR A 21 -3.29 -3.12 -3.09
C TYR A 21 -4.23 -1.95 -3.32
N GLN A 22 -5.49 -2.15 -2.99
CA GLN A 22 -6.48 -1.09 -2.93
C GLN A 22 -7.16 -0.99 -1.57
N ILE A 23 -7.58 0.21 -1.22
CA ILE A 23 -8.56 0.47 -0.17
C ILE A 23 -9.86 0.88 -0.87
N ARG A 24 -10.92 0.10 -0.73
CA ARG A 24 -12.21 0.36 -1.36
C ARG A 24 -13.22 0.80 -0.32
N ASN A 25 -13.86 1.93 -0.57
CA ASN A 25 -15.08 2.32 0.11
C ASN A 25 -16.25 1.57 -0.53
N VAL A 26 -16.82 0.59 0.18
CA VAL A 26 -17.91 -0.25 -0.33
C VAL A 26 -19.25 0.49 -0.43
N ARG A 27 -19.37 1.67 0.19
CA ARG A 27 -20.58 2.51 0.14
C ARG A 27 -20.59 3.42 -1.08
N SER A 28 -19.47 4.06 -1.38
CA SER A 28 -19.36 5.00 -2.51
C SER A 28 -18.73 4.42 -3.77
N GLY A 29 -18.07 3.26 -3.67
CA GLY A 29 -17.30 2.66 -4.77
C GLY A 29 -15.95 3.34 -5.02
N ARG A 30 -15.60 4.40 -4.27
CA ARG A 30 -14.31 5.07 -4.36
C ARG A 30 -13.19 4.16 -3.90
N ILE A 31 -12.07 4.20 -4.61
CA ILE A 31 -10.91 3.35 -4.33
C ILE A 31 -9.63 4.18 -4.20
N LEU A 32 -8.71 3.71 -3.35
CA LEU A 32 -7.34 4.20 -3.27
C LEU A 32 -6.43 3.06 -3.70
N VAL A 33 -5.60 3.26 -4.72
CA VAL A 33 -4.60 2.28 -5.17
C VAL A 33 -3.23 2.72 -4.64
N GLU A 34 -2.53 1.80 -3.98
CA GLU A 34 -1.18 2.03 -3.44
C GLU A 34 -0.34 0.77 -3.59
N SER A 35 0.98 0.94 -3.48
CA SER A 35 1.91 -0.17 -3.57
C SER A 35 2.78 -0.28 -2.32
N THR A 36 3.26 -1.49 -2.02
CA THR A 36 4.11 -1.77 -0.88
C THR A 36 5.15 -2.83 -1.21
N LEU A 37 6.34 -2.69 -0.63
CA LEU A 37 7.39 -3.72 -0.68
C LEU A 37 7.11 -4.87 0.30
N ASN A 38 6.10 -4.74 1.16
CA ASN A 38 5.77 -5.72 2.17
C ASN A 38 4.26 -5.75 2.43
N LEU A 39 3.56 -6.74 1.87
CA LEU A 39 2.12 -6.94 2.01
C LEU A 39 1.71 -7.25 3.45
N LYS A 40 2.63 -7.66 4.33
CA LYS A 40 2.33 -7.79 5.78
C LYS A 40 1.97 -6.43 6.41
N THR A 41 2.38 -5.31 5.81
CA THR A 41 1.99 -3.95 6.24
C THR A 41 0.51 -3.64 6.09
N LEU A 42 -0.24 -4.44 5.30
CA LEU A 42 -1.68 -4.24 5.11
C LEU A 42 -2.48 -4.45 6.40
N ASN A 43 -2.01 -5.28 7.31
CA ASN A 43 -2.64 -5.41 8.64
C ASN A 43 -2.53 -4.10 9.42
N GLY A 44 -1.39 -3.41 9.33
CA GLY A 44 -1.23 -2.06 9.85
C GLY A 44 -2.19 -1.08 9.20
N ARG A 45 -2.37 -1.11 7.87
CA ARG A 45 -3.34 -0.25 7.16
C ARG A 45 -4.78 -0.50 7.60
N ARG A 46 -5.17 -1.76 7.83
CA ARG A 46 -6.49 -2.09 8.40
C ARG A 46 -6.66 -1.49 9.79
N MET A 47 -5.62 -1.56 10.64
CA MET A 47 -5.66 -0.95 11.98
C MET A 47 -5.71 0.57 11.94
N GLU A 48 -5.00 1.21 11.00
CA GLU A 48 -5.06 2.66 10.78
C GLU A 48 -6.49 3.09 10.40
N LEU A 49 -7.10 2.40 9.44
CA LEU A 49 -8.50 2.63 9.07
C LEU A 49 -9.44 2.41 10.26
N ALA A 50 -9.27 1.33 11.01
CA ALA A 50 -10.06 1.03 12.22
C ALA A 50 -9.97 2.14 13.29
N ARG A 51 -8.85 2.87 13.34
CA ARG A 51 -8.63 4.01 14.23
C ARG A 51 -9.12 5.34 13.64
N GLY A 52 -9.71 5.33 12.44
CA GLY A 52 -10.13 6.55 11.75
C GLY A 52 -8.97 7.38 11.20
N TRP A 53 -7.80 6.77 10.99
CA TRP A 53 -6.60 7.49 10.56
C TRP A 53 -6.09 7.01 9.20
N HIS A 54 -5.74 7.96 8.33
CA HIS A 54 -4.99 7.71 7.12
C HIS A 54 -4.29 9.01 6.67
N ARG A 55 -3.23 8.89 5.87
CA ARG A 55 -2.52 10.04 5.28
C ARG A 55 -3.38 10.84 4.30
N ASN A 56 -4.30 10.16 3.61
CA ASN A 56 -5.20 10.76 2.64
C ASN A 56 -6.36 11.46 3.38
N ALA A 57 -6.47 12.78 3.22
CA ALA A 57 -7.46 13.58 3.93
C ALA A 57 -8.91 13.23 3.53
N GLN A 58 -9.16 12.93 2.25
CA GLN A 58 -10.48 12.53 1.76
C GLN A 58 -10.88 11.15 2.31
N LEU A 59 -9.96 10.19 2.27
CA LEU A 59 -10.20 8.86 2.85
C LEU A 59 -10.48 8.97 4.35
N ARG A 60 -9.69 9.76 5.08
CA ARG A 60 -9.87 9.98 6.51
C ARG A 60 -11.24 10.60 6.82
N ALA A 61 -11.67 11.60 6.05
CA ALA A 61 -12.97 12.22 6.20
C ALA A 61 -14.11 11.22 5.98
N ASP A 62 -14.02 10.39 4.95
CA ASP A 62 -15.03 9.37 4.70
C ASP A 62 -15.03 8.26 5.74
N VAL A 63 -13.86 7.82 6.23
CA VAL A 63 -13.78 6.84 7.32
C VAL A 63 -14.44 7.39 8.58
N SER A 64 -14.21 8.67 8.89
CA SER A 64 -14.88 9.34 10.00
C SER A 64 -16.40 9.44 9.82
N ALA A 65 -16.89 9.52 8.59
CA ALA A 65 -18.32 9.68 8.30
C ALA A 65 -19.07 8.34 8.17
N LEU A 66 -18.42 7.32 7.61
CA LEU A 66 -19.03 6.04 7.24
C LEU A 66 -18.64 4.88 8.15
N GLY A 67 -17.63 5.07 9.01
CA GLY A 67 -17.04 4.02 9.82
C GLY A 67 -16.01 3.17 9.06
N PRO A 68 -15.04 2.56 9.77
CA PRO A 68 -14.01 1.72 9.17
C PRO A 68 -14.55 0.46 8.49
N GLU A 69 -15.71 -0.04 8.89
CA GLU A 69 -16.39 -1.20 8.30
C GLU A 69 -16.84 -0.97 6.86
N ALA A 70 -16.97 0.30 6.45
CA ALA A 70 -17.23 0.67 5.06
C ALA A 70 -16.00 0.54 4.15
N PHE A 71 -14.84 0.17 4.69
CA PHE A 71 -13.58 0.11 3.95
C PHE A 71 -12.98 -1.28 3.96
N VAL A 72 -12.62 -1.76 2.77
CA VAL A 72 -11.94 -3.05 2.60
C VAL A 72 -10.56 -2.85 1.97
N VAL A 73 -9.57 -3.54 2.52
CA VAL A 73 -8.19 -3.56 2.00
C VAL A 73 -7.98 -4.87 1.24
N GLU A 74 -7.78 -4.77 -0.07
CA GLU A 74 -7.69 -5.89 -0.99
C GLU A 74 -6.37 -5.85 -1.77
N ILE A 75 -5.75 -7.00 -1.97
CA ILE A 75 -4.53 -7.12 -2.78
C ILE A 75 -4.98 -7.19 -4.24
N LEU A 76 -4.44 -6.31 -5.08
CA LEU A 76 -4.71 -6.29 -6.51
C LEU A 76 -3.77 -7.23 -7.25
N GLU A 77 -2.48 -7.14 -6.94
CA GLU A 77 -1.45 -7.93 -7.61
C GLU A 77 -0.22 -8.08 -6.71
N VAL A 78 0.33 -9.29 -6.67
CA VAL A 78 1.57 -9.61 -5.96
C VAL A 78 2.70 -9.66 -6.98
N LEU A 79 3.78 -8.93 -6.73
CA LEU A 79 4.96 -8.95 -7.58
C LEU A 79 5.65 -10.32 -7.41
N PRO A 80 5.81 -11.11 -8.50
CA PRO A 80 6.38 -12.45 -8.38
C PRO A 80 7.81 -12.38 -7.86
N GLU A 81 8.12 -13.28 -6.92
CA GLU A 81 9.44 -13.42 -6.33
C GLU A 81 10.42 -13.83 -7.44
N LYS A 82 11.44 -13.01 -7.72
CA LYS A 82 12.57 -13.47 -8.54
C LYS A 82 13.45 -14.35 -7.65
N ASP A 83 13.71 -15.57 -8.09
CA ASP A 83 14.40 -16.64 -7.35
C ASP A 83 15.78 -16.29 -6.76
N GLU A 84 16.35 -15.12 -7.07
CA GLU A 84 17.74 -14.78 -6.77
C GLU A 84 17.91 -13.66 -5.74
N GLY A 85 17.23 -13.73 -4.59
CA GLY A 85 17.57 -12.88 -3.43
C GLY A 85 17.55 -11.36 -3.70
N VAL A 86 16.87 -10.95 -4.77
CA VAL A 86 16.85 -9.57 -5.24
C VAL A 86 15.85 -8.82 -4.38
N VAL A 87 16.35 -7.82 -3.66
CA VAL A 87 15.53 -6.75 -3.09
C VAL A 87 14.55 -6.30 -4.17
N PHE A 88 13.23 -6.49 -3.96
CA PHE A 88 12.23 -6.08 -4.95
C PHE A 88 12.54 -4.64 -5.39
N PRO A 89 12.86 -4.40 -6.68
CA PRO A 89 13.17 -3.07 -7.14
C PRO A 89 11.96 -2.19 -6.83
N ARG A 90 12.14 -1.12 -6.07
CA ARG A 90 11.06 -0.15 -5.80
C ARG A 90 10.37 0.26 -7.09
N ASP A 91 11.13 0.34 -8.18
CA ASP A 91 10.63 0.71 -9.49
C ASP A 91 9.72 -0.36 -10.12
N ALA A 92 9.94 -1.66 -9.85
CA ALA A 92 9.06 -2.71 -10.35
C ALA A 92 7.65 -2.60 -9.74
N VAL A 93 7.59 -2.42 -8.42
CA VAL A 93 6.32 -2.27 -7.68
C VAL A 93 5.61 -0.95 -8.05
N ARG A 94 6.38 0.13 -8.28
CA ARG A 94 5.85 1.41 -8.78
C ARG A 94 5.30 1.31 -10.19
N GLN A 95 5.96 0.57 -11.08
CA GLN A 95 5.51 0.38 -12.45
C GLN A 95 4.19 -0.41 -12.48
N LEU A 96 4.06 -1.38 -11.57
CA LEU A 96 2.82 -2.09 -11.32
C LEU A 96 1.72 -1.15 -10.79
N GLU A 97 2.02 -0.31 -9.79
CA GLU A 97 1.09 0.71 -9.29
C GLU A 97 0.58 1.61 -10.41
N LYS A 98 1.49 2.09 -11.27
CA LYS A 98 1.15 2.97 -12.39
C LYS A 98 0.20 2.29 -13.37
N ALA A 99 0.46 1.03 -13.74
CA ALA A 99 -0.41 0.27 -14.63
C ALA A 99 -1.83 0.13 -14.03
N TRP A 100 -1.93 -0.10 -12.72
CA TRP A 100 -3.20 -0.17 -12.01
C TRP A 100 -3.92 1.18 -11.91
N LEU A 101 -3.18 2.27 -11.70
CA LEU A 101 -3.72 3.62 -11.69
C LEU A 101 -4.26 4.03 -13.07
N GLU A 102 -3.56 3.69 -14.14
CA GLU A 102 -4.00 3.94 -15.53
C GLU A 102 -5.25 3.11 -15.88
N ARG A 103 -5.34 1.87 -15.38
CA ARG A 103 -6.45 0.95 -15.63
C ARG A 103 -7.71 1.31 -14.84
N LEU A 104 -7.57 1.63 -13.56
CA LEU A 104 -8.70 1.87 -12.66
C LEU A 104 -9.12 3.34 -12.61
N GLN A 105 -8.23 4.26 -13.00
CA GLN A 105 -8.41 5.71 -12.95
C GLN A 105 -9.08 6.19 -11.64
N PRO A 106 -8.49 5.86 -10.47
CA PRO A 106 -9.08 6.13 -9.16
C PRO A 106 -8.92 7.61 -8.73
N TYR A 107 -9.28 8.54 -9.62
CA TYR A 107 -9.07 9.98 -9.48
C TYR A 107 -10.40 10.72 -9.27
N GLY A 108 -10.36 11.81 -8.50
CA GLY A 108 -11.53 12.69 -8.30
C GLY A 108 -12.69 11.95 -7.64
N ASP A 109 -13.87 11.98 -8.26
CA ASP A 109 -15.07 11.36 -7.67
C ASP A 109 -15.02 9.82 -7.64
N ARG A 110 -14.10 9.20 -8.40
CA ARG A 110 -13.96 7.74 -8.50
C ARG A 110 -12.94 7.15 -7.54
N GLY A 111 -12.17 7.97 -6.85
CA GLY A 111 -11.16 7.45 -5.92
C GLY A 111 -10.42 8.50 -5.13
N TYR A 112 -9.48 8.04 -4.33
CA TYR A 112 -8.73 8.86 -3.39
C TYR A 112 -7.33 9.20 -3.91
N ASN A 113 -6.95 8.73 -5.11
CA ASN A 113 -5.65 9.07 -5.67
C ASN A 113 -5.68 10.47 -6.27
N ASP A 114 -4.63 11.24 -6.01
CA ASP A 114 -4.41 12.50 -6.72
C ASP A 114 -4.10 12.20 -8.20
N ARG A 115 -4.72 12.96 -9.10
CA ARG A 115 -4.34 12.91 -10.51
C ARG A 115 -2.88 13.34 -10.61
N PRO A 116 -1.99 12.59 -11.28
CA PRO A 116 -0.66 13.10 -11.58
C PRO A 116 -0.85 14.38 -12.40
N GLY A 117 -0.32 15.50 -11.92
CA GLY A 117 -0.41 16.78 -12.63
C GLY A 117 0.25 16.67 -14.02
N PRO A 118 -0.12 17.53 -14.99
CA PRO A 118 0.44 17.48 -16.35
C PRO A 118 1.97 17.63 -16.41
N ASP A 119 2.58 18.25 -15.39
CA ASP A 119 4.03 18.46 -15.21
C ASP A 119 4.60 17.71 -14.00
N ALA A 120 3.91 16.71 -13.45
CA ALA A 120 4.47 15.95 -12.35
C ALA A 120 5.73 15.23 -12.84
N PRO A 121 6.94 15.48 -12.27
CA PRO A 121 8.08 14.63 -12.57
C PRO A 121 7.69 13.17 -12.28
N PRO A 122 8.28 12.18 -12.97
CA PRO A 122 8.12 10.78 -12.56
C PRO A 122 8.32 10.72 -11.04
N ALA A 123 7.55 9.89 -10.35
CA ALA A 123 7.36 9.88 -8.89
C ALA A 123 8.63 9.51 -8.07
N GLU A 124 9.79 10.01 -8.46
CA GLU A 124 11.11 9.88 -7.86
C GLU A 124 11.22 10.64 -6.53
N SER A 125 10.31 11.57 -6.25
CA SER A 125 10.39 12.44 -5.05
C SER A 125 9.43 12.07 -3.91
N ARG A 126 8.69 10.95 -3.98
CA ARG A 126 7.95 10.44 -2.79
C ARG A 126 8.85 9.57 -1.92
N SER A 127 9.98 10.16 -1.52
CA SER A 127 10.89 9.63 -0.52
C SER A 127 10.66 10.37 0.79
N VAL A 128 10.27 9.60 1.81
CA VAL A 128 10.51 9.87 3.23
C VAL A 128 9.76 11.08 3.81
N THR A 129 8.67 10.80 4.53
CA THR A 129 8.46 11.49 5.81
C THR A 129 8.52 10.46 6.92
N ASN A 130 9.66 10.49 7.63
CA ASN A 130 9.77 10.00 8.99
C ASN A 130 8.63 10.63 9.81
N GLY A 131 7.63 9.85 10.18
CA GLY A 131 6.72 10.20 11.26
C GLY A 131 7.42 9.92 12.58
N GLY A 132 8.37 10.79 12.93
CA GLY A 132 9.06 10.76 14.21
C GLY A 132 8.05 10.75 15.35
N SER A 133 8.15 9.74 16.18
CA SER A 133 7.55 9.73 17.51
C SER A 133 8.15 10.88 18.31
N SER A 134 7.35 11.89 18.62
CA SER A 134 7.58 12.75 19.78
C SER A 134 6.32 12.71 20.63
N SER A 135 6.37 11.88 21.66
CA SER A 135 5.45 11.94 22.81
C SER A 135 5.59 13.30 23.49
N PRO A 136 4.50 13.92 23.96
CA PRO A 136 4.61 15.06 24.87
C PRO A 136 4.78 14.55 26.31
N ALA A 137 5.60 15.26 27.08
CA ALA A 137 5.57 15.29 28.54
C ALA A 137 5.19 16.70 28.97
#